data_AF-A0A7Y0VYA5-F1
#
_entry.id   AF-A0A7Y0VYA5-F1
#
_cell.length_a   1.000
_cell.length_b   1.000
_cell.length_c   1.000
_cell.angle_alpha   90.00
_cell.angle_beta   90.00
_cell.angle_gamma   90.00
#
_symmetry.space_group_name_H-M   'P 1'
#
loop_
_entity.id
_entity.type
_entity.pdbx_description
1 polymer ?
#
loop_
_entity_poly.entity_id
_entity_poly.type
_entity_poly.pdbx_seq_one_letter_code
_entity_poly.pdbx_strand_id
1 'polypeptide(L)'
;QGIAQALADRYGTAGTLAVHTPDREGDQRNHHAHILMTTRRLEPSGELGEKTRELDDVKRGPQEVEWVRAMIEARTNHALERAGSAERVDRRSLVEQRAAALEAGELERAAELDRLPTIHEGPRVTAIRRECEREQRAPLAPVTRLQVNNDRRQLAADRAELGSVSAQIIDIEQARAERAARQQVAGAASAGMEAFKARFQQSQDMAAKIEAERAQLAAEAQRVAQERAAEQAAQEQERAAKAPKHAALSNDGPVKRGRSGPDFSM
;
A
#
# COMPACT_ATOMS: atom_id res chain seq x y z
N GLN A 1 -11.95 36.11 30.62
CA GLN A 1 -11.00 37.03 31.32
C GLN A 1 -9.71 37.12 30.50
N GLY A 2 -9.05 38.29 30.44
CA GLY A 2 -7.83 38.51 29.64
C GLY A 2 -6.52 38.14 30.36
N ILE A 3 -5.38 38.11 29.63
CA ILE A 3 -4.05 37.78 30.18
C ILE A 3 -3.61 38.80 31.24
N ALA A 4 -3.67 40.10 30.94
CA ALA A 4 -3.27 41.16 31.87
C ALA A 4 -4.09 41.14 33.17
N GLN A 5 -5.42 40.97 33.05
CA GLN A 5 -6.30 40.85 34.20
C GLN A 5 -5.95 39.63 35.07
N ALA A 6 -5.64 38.49 34.45
CA ALA A 6 -5.27 37.28 35.19
C ALA A 6 -3.99 37.44 36.00
N LEU A 7 -3.02 38.20 35.47
CA LEU A 7 -1.79 38.54 36.18
C LEU A 7 -2.09 39.48 37.35
N ALA A 8 -2.84 40.55 37.11
CA ALA A 8 -3.25 41.51 38.13
C ALA A 8 -4.01 40.82 39.28
N ASP A 9 -4.98 39.96 38.96
CA ASP A 9 -5.78 39.23 39.95
C ASP A 9 -4.94 38.24 40.76
N ARG A 10 -4.00 37.54 40.12
CA ARG A 10 -3.14 36.57 40.81
C ARG A 10 -2.19 37.24 41.79
N TYR A 11 -1.59 38.35 41.39
CA TYR A 11 -0.55 39.02 42.19
C TYR A 11 -1.08 40.21 43.00
N GLY A 12 -2.35 40.58 42.84
CA GLY A 12 -2.94 41.76 43.46
C GLY A 12 -2.26 43.05 43.01
N THR A 13 -1.73 43.11 41.80
CA THR A 13 -0.94 44.25 41.31
C THR A 13 -1.76 45.16 40.41
N ALA A 14 -1.35 46.43 40.33
CA ALA A 14 -1.78 47.31 39.25
C ALA A 14 -0.88 47.08 38.03
N GLY A 15 -1.38 47.36 36.83
CA GLY A 15 -0.55 47.26 35.64
C GLY A 15 -1.06 48.07 34.46
N THR A 16 -0.17 48.26 33.49
CA THR A 16 -0.47 48.87 32.19
C THR A 16 -0.20 47.86 31.09
N LEU A 17 -1.00 47.94 30.01
CA LEU A 17 -0.90 47.09 28.83
C LEU A 17 -0.69 47.98 27.60
N ALA A 18 0.35 47.70 26.83
CA ALA A 18 0.57 48.30 25.52
C ALA A 18 0.65 47.20 24.47
N VAL A 19 -0.19 47.27 23.45
CA VAL A 19 -0.16 46.36 22.30
C VAL A 19 0.55 47.05 21.14
N HIS A 20 1.57 46.42 20.60
CA HIS A 20 2.38 46.94 19.53
C HIS A 20 2.07 46.23 18.21
N THR A 21 1.96 47.02 17.16
CA THR A 21 2.03 46.52 15.79
C THR A 21 3.48 46.23 15.42
N PRO A 22 3.71 45.34 14.44
CA PRO A 22 5.04 45.14 13.86
C PRO A 22 5.68 46.45 13.38
N ASP A 23 7.00 46.53 13.51
CA ASP A 23 7.82 47.61 12.94
C ASP A 23 7.88 47.51 11.42
N ARG A 24 7.97 48.64 10.70
CA ARG A 24 7.94 48.70 9.23
C ARG A 24 9.02 47.86 8.55
N GLU A 25 10.20 47.77 9.17
CA GLU A 25 11.34 46.98 8.67
C GLU A 25 11.52 45.69 9.49
N GLY A 26 10.48 45.28 10.23
CA GLY A 26 10.46 44.10 11.08
C GLY A 26 9.71 42.93 10.45
N ASP A 27 9.63 41.83 11.21
CA ASP A 27 8.74 40.74 10.86
C ASP A 27 7.28 41.20 11.05
N GLN A 28 6.55 41.38 9.95
CA GLN A 28 5.15 41.80 9.94
C GLN A 28 4.19 40.83 10.65
N ARG A 29 4.67 39.67 11.09
CA ARG A 29 3.90 38.72 11.92
C ARG A 29 4.05 38.99 13.41
N ASN A 30 5.05 39.77 13.83
CA ASN A 30 5.41 39.95 15.24
C ASN A 30 4.55 41.00 15.96
N HIS A 31 3.26 40.70 16.13
CA HIS A 31 2.38 41.42 17.05
C HIS A 31 2.71 41.00 18.48
N HIS A 32 2.98 41.98 19.34
CA HIS A 32 3.38 41.71 20.72
C HIS A 32 2.80 42.73 21.68
N ALA A 33 2.80 42.39 22.97
CA ALA A 33 2.29 43.25 24.01
C ALA A 33 3.28 43.34 25.17
N HIS A 34 3.39 44.54 25.74
CA HIS A 34 4.08 44.78 26.99
C HIS A 34 3.05 44.92 28.11
N ILE A 35 3.22 44.13 29.17
CA ILE A 35 2.45 44.24 30.41
C ILE A 35 3.43 44.66 31.49
N LEU A 36 3.30 45.89 31.96
CA LEU A 36 4.06 46.38 33.10
C LEU A 36 3.19 46.27 34.33
N MET A 37 3.73 45.70 35.41
CA MET A 37 3.02 45.57 36.68
C MET A 37 3.79 46.30 37.77
N THR A 38 3.07 46.79 38.78
CA THR A 38 3.69 47.26 40.01
C THR A 38 4.41 46.10 40.70
N THR A 39 5.49 46.39 41.41
CA THR A 39 6.21 45.40 42.23
C THR A 39 5.59 45.24 43.62
N ARG A 40 4.49 45.95 43.89
CA ARG A 40 3.74 45.96 45.13
C ARG A 40 2.26 45.74 44.84
N ARG A 41 1.56 45.14 45.80
CA ARG A 41 0.12 44.96 45.72
C ARG A 41 -0.59 46.30 45.76
N LEU A 42 -1.71 46.43 45.05
CA LEU A 42 -2.60 47.58 45.11
C LEU A 42 -3.70 47.28 46.12
N GLU A 43 -3.76 48.06 47.19
CA GLU A 43 -4.81 47.94 48.20
C GLU A 43 -6.12 48.60 47.74
N PRO A 44 -7.28 48.26 48.31
CA PRO A 44 -8.55 48.89 47.98
C PRO A 44 -8.57 50.42 48.19
N SER A 45 -7.68 50.95 49.04
CA SER A 45 -7.48 52.39 49.24
C SER A 45 -6.81 53.08 48.05
N GLY A 46 -6.22 52.32 47.12
CA GLY A 46 -5.39 52.83 46.01
C GLY A 46 -3.91 52.98 46.36
N GLU A 47 -3.50 52.64 47.59
CA GLU A 47 -2.11 52.70 48.03
C GLU A 47 -1.33 51.42 47.63
N LEU A 48 -0.01 51.56 47.48
CA LEU A 48 0.88 50.43 47.24
C LEU A 48 1.25 49.75 48.55
N GLY A 49 0.79 48.51 48.71
CA GLY A 49 1.01 47.67 49.88
C GLY A 49 2.34 46.91 49.85
N GLU A 50 2.29 45.66 50.30
CA GLU A 50 3.47 44.81 50.39
C GLU A 50 4.08 44.49 49.02
N LYS A 51 5.40 44.21 49.02
CA LYS A 51 6.12 43.83 47.81
C LYS A 51 5.74 42.40 47.41
N THR A 52 5.37 42.19 46.15
CA THR A 52 5.20 40.86 45.58
C THR A 52 6.56 40.16 45.52
N ARG A 53 6.65 38.92 45.99
CA ARG A 53 7.90 38.14 46.07
C ARG A 53 7.81 36.80 45.35
N GLU A 54 6.63 36.43 44.88
CA GLU A 54 6.32 35.13 44.31
C GLU A 54 7.21 34.82 43.10
N LEU A 55 7.44 35.81 42.23
CA LEU A 55 8.32 35.71 41.07
C LEU A 55 9.82 35.82 41.39
N ASP A 56 10.17 36.47 42.51
CA ASP A 56 11.56 36.68 42.94
C ASP A 56 12.09 35.51 43.80
N ASP A 57 11.19 34.68 44.33
CA ASP A 57 11.54 33.56 45.20
C ASP A 57 12.22 32.43 44.42
N VAL A 58 13.34 31.92 44.93
CA VAL A 58 14.16 30.90 44.25
C VAL A 58 13.40 29.58 44.02
N LYS A 59 12.48 29.20 44.92
CA LYS A 59 11.75 27.93 44.83
C LYS A 59 10.40 28.09 44.13
N ARG A 60 9.68 29.18 44.41
CA ARG A 60 8.34 29.46 43.87
C ARG A 60 8.40 30.16 42.51
N GLY A 61 9.37 31.03 42.28
CA GLY A 61 9.50 31.80 41.04
C GLY A 61 9.43 30.95 39.78
N PRO A 62 10.18 29.82 39.67
CA PRO A 62 10.05 28.92 38.52
C PRO A 62 8.64 28.34 38.34
N GLN A 63 7.93 28.04 39.43
CA GLN A 63 6.55 27.51 39.37
C GLN A 63 5.56 28.60 38.93
N GLU A 64 5.76 29.83 39.38
CA GLU A 64 4.97 30.98 38.93
C GLU A 64 5.20 31.28 37.44
N VAL A 65 6.44 31.20 36.96
CA VAL A 65 6.74 31.33 35.52
C VAL A 65 6.03 30.24 34.72
N GLU A 66 6.03 29.00 35.17
CA GLU A 66 5.32 27.92 34.49
C GLU A 66 3.80 28.10 34.53
N TRP A 67 3.25 28.59 35.65
CA TRP A 67 1.83 28.97 35.71
C TRP A 67 1.51 30.08 34.71
N VAL A 68 2.34 31.13 34.62
CA VAL A 68 2.15 32.24 33.68
C VAL A 68 2.17 31.72 32.24
N ARG A 69 3.13 30.87 31.89
CA ARG A 69 3.23 30.26 30.56
C ARG A 69 2.00 29.41 30.23
N ALA A 70 1.55 28.57 31.15
CA ALA A 70 0.35 27.74 30.98
C ALA A 70 -0.92 28.59 30.83
N MET A 71 -1.04 29.65 31.63
CA MET A 71 -2.16 30.58 31.57
C MET A 71 -2.20 31.33 30.22
N ILE A 72 -1.05 31.77 29.71
CA ILE A 72 -0.94 32.43 28.41
C ILE A 72 -1.29 31.45 27.29
N GLU A 73 -0.75 30.23 27.31
CA GLU A 73 -1.08 29.18 26.34
C GLU A 73 -2.59 28.93 26.27
N ALA A 74 -3.22 28.65 27.42
CA ALA A 74 -4.65 28.35 27.49
C ALA A 74 -5.51 29.51 26.95
N ARG A 75 -5.20 30.75 27.33
CA ARG A 75 -5.95 31.93 26.88
C ARG A 75 -5.73 32.24 25.40
N THR A 76 -4.51 32.02 24.90
CA THR A 76 -4.18 32.19 23.49
C THR A 76 -4.93 31.17 22.65
N ASN A 77 -4.92 29.90 23.06
CA ASN A 77 -5.63 28.82 22.36
C ASN A 77 -7.15 29.02 22.36
N HIS A 78 -7.72 29.47 23.49
CA HIS A 78 -9.14 29.84 23.54
C HIS A 78 -9.47 31.04 22.63
N ALA A 79 -8.57 32.01 22.51
CA ALA A 79 -8.75 33.13 21.59
C ALA A 79 -8.68 32.69 20.11
N LEU A 80 -7.74 31.78 19.78
CA LEU A 80 -7.62 31.16 18.46
C LEU A 80 -8.88 30.37 18.09
N GLU A 81 -9.39 29.56 19.02
CA GLU A 81 -10.63 28.82 18.84
C GLU A 81 -11.84 29.74 18.59
N ARG A 82 -11.99 30.79 19.40
CA ARG A 82 -13.05 31.81 19.18
C ARG A 82 -12.94 32.54 17.84
N ALA A 83 -11.73 32.63 17.29
CA ALA A 83 -11.47 33.19 15.97
C ALA A 83 -11.63 32.16 14.84
N GLY A 84 -11.99 30.91 15.14
CA GLY A 84 -12.14 29.84 14.16
C GLY A 84 -10.82 29.27 13.63
N SER A 85 -9.71 29.53 14.31
CA SER A 85 -8.39 28.99 13.92
C SER A 85 -8.20 27.58 14.47
N ALA A 86 -7.73 26.67 13.61
CA ALA A 86 -7.30 25.32 14.00
C ALA A 86 -5.93 25.32 14.69
N GLU A 87 -5.13 26.38 14.52
CA GLU A 87 -3.79 26.49 15.08
C GLU A 87 -3.81 26.52 16.61
N ARG A 88 -2.75 25.98 17.23
CA ARG A 88 -2.56 25.98 18.68
C ARG A 88 -1.11 26.34 19.03
N VAL A 89 -0.96 27.07 20.13
CA VAL A 89 0.31 27.34 20.77
C VAL A 89 0.56 26.28 21.84
N ASP A 90 1.81 25.86 21.98
CA ASP A 90 2.27 24.93 23.00
C ASP A 90 3.55 25.49 23.63
N ARG A 91 3.53 25.68 24.95
CA ARG A 91 4.61 26.27 25.77
C ARG A 91 5.74 25.30 26.04
N ARG A 92 5.50 23.99 25.88
CA ARG A 92 6.50 22.95 26.17
C ARG A 92 7.66 23.11 25.19
N SER A 93 8.82 22.57 25.57
CA SER A 93 9.95 22.56 24.65
C SER A 93 9.63 21.75 23.38
N LEU A 94 10.29 22.06 22.26
CA LEU A 94 10.14 21.27 21.02
C LEU A 94 10.44 19.78 21.24
N VAL A 95 11.35 19.46 22.16
CA VAL A 95 11.69 18.08 22.53
C VAL A 95 10.50 17.37 23.18
N GLU A 96 9.86 18.00 24.17
CA GLU A 96 8.69 17.45 24.84
C GLU A 96 7.49 17.34 23.89
N GLN A 97 7.27 18.34 23.05
CA GLN A 97 6.21 18.30 22.03
C GLN A 97 6.43 17.15 21.05
N ARG A 98 7.67 16.97 20.57
CA ARG A 98 8.03 15.88 19.66
C ARG A 98 7.83 14.51 20.32
N ALA A 99 8.23 14.35 21.58
CA ALA A 99 8.00 13.11 22.31
C ALA A 99 6.49 12.81 22.41
N ALA A 100 5.67 13.79 22.77
CA ALA A 100 4.22 13.61 22.84
C ALA A 100 3.60 13.24 21.47
N ALA A 101 4.07 13.87 20.38
CA ALA A 101 3.61 13.54 19.03
C ALA A 101 3.97 12.09 18.63
N LEU A 102 5.16 11.61 19.00
CA LEU A 102 5.56 10.22 18.76
C LEU A 102 4.69 9.23 19.54
N GLU A 103 4.42 9.51 20.82
CA GLU A 103 3.54 8.67 21.64
C GLU A 103 2.10 8.63 21.10
N ALA A 104 1.64 9.72 20.49
CA ALA A 104 0.34 9.79 19.82
C ALA A 104 0.31 9.16 18.42
N GLY A 105 1.47 8.70 17.89
CA GLY A 105 1.59 8.16 16.54
C GLY A 105 1.57 9.23 15.42
N GLU A 106 1.70 10.51 15.77
CA GLU A 106 1.69 11.65 14.85
C GLU A 106 3.09 11.86 14.23
N LEU A 107 3.50 10.94 13.35
CA LEU A 107 4.87 10.91 12.80
C LEU A 107 5.23 12.19 12.02
N GLU A 108 4.31 12.73 11.23
CA GLU A 108 4.52 13.96 10.47
C GLU A 108 4.75 15.15 11.41
N ARG A 109 3.90 15.28 12.44
CA ARG A 109 4.04 16.33 13.45
C ARG A 109 5.34 16.23 14.23
N ALA A 110 5.74 15.01 14.61
CA ALA A 110 7.01 14.76 15.27
C ALA A 110 8.22 15.16 14.40
N ALA A 111 8.14 14.97 13.08
CA ALA A 111 9.16 15.39 12.14
C ALA A 111 9.25 16.92 12.02
N GLU A 112 8.11 17.63 11.99
CA GLU A 112 8.09 19.10 11.98
C GLU A 112 8.69 19.71 13.26
N LEU A 113 8.45 19.06 14.39
CA LEU A 113 8.94 19.47 15.71
C LEU A 113 10.42 19.15 15.92
N ASP A 114 11.02 18.28 15.10
CA ASP A 114 12.46 18.00 15.07
C ASP A 114 13.22 19.13 14.40
N ARG A 115 13.20 20.30 15.04
CA ARG A 115 13.92 21.51 14.63
C ARG A 115 14.53 22.18 15.85
N LEU A 116 15.58 22.96 15.60
CA LEU A 116 16.19 23.79 16.64
C LEU A 116 15.29 25.00 16.93
N PRO A 117 15.16 25.39 18.21
CA PRO A 117 14.44 26.62 18.57
C PRO A 117 15.17 27.84 18.02
N THR A 118 14.38 28.87 17.69
CA THR A 118 14.88 30.19 17.29
C THR A 118 15.68 30.81 18.43
N ILE A 119 16.77 31.50 18.11
CA ILE A 119 17.54 32.28 19.08
C ILE A 119 17.12 33.74 18.93
N HIS A 120 16.94 34.42 20.06
CA HIS A 120 16.77 35.88 20.03
C HIS A 120 18.05 36.54 19.53
N GLU A 121 17.95 37.23 18.40
CA GLU A 121 19.01 38.07 17.88
C GLU A 121 18.98 39.41 18.62
N GLY A 122 20.11 39.80 19.22
CA GLY A 122 20.21 41.10 19.87
C GLY A 122 20.08 42.25 18.85
N PRO A 123 19.75 43.47 19.31
CA PRO A 123 19.46 44.62 18.43
C PRO A 123 20.59 44.94 17.45
N ARG A 124 21.85 44.74 17.85
CA ARG A 124 23.01 44.93 16.98
C ARG A 124 23.05 43.95 15.80
N VAL A 125 22.72 42.68 16.03
CA VAL A 125 22.69 41.65 14.97
C VAL A 125 21.59 41.95 13.98
N THR A 126 20.39 42.31 14.47
CA THR A 126 19.28 42.72 13.61
C THR A 126 19.59 43.98 12.81
N ALA A 127 20.24 44.98 13.42
CA ALA A 127 20.65 46.21 12.73
C ALA A 127 21.63 45.92 11.58
N ILE A 128 22.65 45.08 11.85
CA ILE A 128 23.61 44.63 10.83
C ILE A 128 22.90 43.89 9.70
N ARG A 129 21.94 43.00 10.00
CA ARG A 129 21.19 42.27 8.96
C ARG A 129 20.39 43.23 8.07
N ARG A 130 19.67 44.18 8.68
CA ARG A 130 18.91 45.22 7.96
C ARG A 130 19.83 46.08 7.09
N GLU A 131 21.02 46.41 7.57
CA GLU A 131 22.03 47.14 6.80
C GLU A 131 22.51 46.32 5.60
N CYS A 132 22.87 45.04 5.79
CA CYS A 132 23.26 44.16 4.68
C CYS A 132 22.16 44.02 3.64
N GLU A 133 20.90 43.84 4.05
CA GLU A 133 19.75 43.75 3.15
C GLU A 133 19.57 45.04 2.34
N ARG A 134 19.66 46.22 2.98
CA ARG A 134 19.59 47.52 2.29
C ARG A 134 20.73 47.74 1.31
N GLU A 135 21.95 47.33 1.68
CA GLU A 135 23.15 47.45 0.84
C GLU A 135 23.27 46.31 -0.20
N GLN A 136 22.30 45.38 -0.25
CA GLN A 136 22.35 44.17 -1.09
C GLN A 136 23.64 43.37 -0.90
N ARG A 137 24.22 43.42 0.29
CA ARG A 137 25.40 42.63 0.66
C ARG A 137 24.95 41.26 1.07
N ALA A 138 25.79 40.26 0.79
CA ALA A 138 25.58 38.91 1.30
C ALA A 138 25.32 39.02 2.82
N PRO A 139 24.22 38.45 3.34
CA PRO A 139 23.92 38.51 4.75
C PRO A 139 25.14 38.03 5.53
N LEU A 140 25.56 38.79 6.55
CA LEU A 140 26.55 38.28 7.51
C LEU A 140 26.02 36.95 8.00
N ALA A 141 26.74 35.88 7.63
CA ALA A 141 26.27 34.51 7.64
C ALA A 141 25.36 34.20 8.84
N PRO A 142 24.05 33.98 8.66
CA PRO A 142 23.23 33.39 9.70
C PRO A 142 23.32 31.85 9.61
N VAL A 143 24.52 31.32 9.43
CA VAL A 143 24.69 29.99 8.82
C VAL A 143 25.02 28.94 9.86
N THR A 144 24.07 28.64 10.72
CA THR A 144 24.05 27.30 11.33
C THR A 144 22.63 26.85 11.59
N ARG A 145 21.85 27.53 12.42
CA ARG A 145 20.56 26.96 12.86
C ARG A 145 19.43 27.05 11.83
N LEU A 146 19.30 28.15 11.10
CA LEU A 146 18.29 28.24 10.04
C LEU A 146 18.58 27.22 8.95
N GLN A 147 19.84 27.13 8.53
CA GLN A 147 20.31 26.11 7.59
C GLN A 147 20.01 24.71 8.11
N VAL A 148 20.41 24.38 9.34
CA VAL A 148 20.12 23.09 9.98
C VAL A 148 18.63 22.78 10.06
N ASN A 149 17.78 23.79 10.30
CA ASN A 149 16.32 23.60 10.31
C ASN A 149 15.77 23.34 8.91
N ASN A 150 16.29 24.02 7.89
CA ASN A 150 15.95 23.76 6.49
C ASN A 150 16.42 22.38 6.06
N ASP A 151 17.66 22.01 6.39
CA ASP A 151 18.25 20.69 6.09
C ASP A 151 17.44 19.58 6.77
N ARG A 152 17.03 19.77 8.04
CA ARG A 152 16.16 18.82 8.75
C ARG A 152 14.79 18.67 8.11
N ARG A 153 14.18 19.79 7.67
CA ARG A 153 12.90 19.76 6.93
C ARG A 153 13.05 19.01 5.61
N GLN A 154 14.14 19.26 4.88
CA GLN A 154 14.42 18.55 3.63
C GLN A 154 14.60 17.06 3.88
N LEU A 155 15.40 16.67 4.87
CA LEU A 155 15.58 15.26 5.24
C LEU A 155 14.27 14.57 5.65
N ALA A 156 13.35 15.28 6.31
CA ALA A 156 12.04 14.73 6.64
C ALA A 156 11.19 14.52 5.38
N ALA A 157 11.18 15.47 4.45
CA ALA A 157 10.50 15.34 3.17
C ALA A 157 11.07 14.18 2.33
N ASP A 158 12.40 14.11 2.21
CA ASP A 158 13.09 13.04 1.48
C ASP A 158 12.75 11.66 2.06
N ARG A 159 12.67 11.54 3.39
CA ARG A 159 12.27 10.28 4.05
C ARG A 159 10.82 9.90 3.76
N ALA A 160 9.90 10.86 3.72
CA ALA A 160 8.51 10.60 3.38
C ALA A 160 8.39 10.12 1.91
N GLU A 161 9.12 10.75 1.00
CA GLU A 161 9.18 10.34 -0.41
C GLU A 161 9.75 8.92 -0.56
N LEU A 162 10.88 8.62 0.10
CA LEU A 162 11.49 7.29 0.11
C LEU A 162 10.53 6.21 0.65
N GLY A 163 9.73 6.54 1.67
CA GLY A 163 8.70 5.64 2.19
C GLY A 163 7.62 5.32 1.16
N SER A 164 7.13 6.35 0.44
CA SER A 164 6.14 6.17 -0.65
C SER A 164 6.70 5.32 -1.79
N VAL A 165 7.92 5.62 -2.25
CA VAL A 165 8.58 4.84 -3.30
C VAL A 165 8.79 3.39 -2.87
N SER A 166 9.19 3.17 -1.60
CA SER A 166 9.37 1.82 -1.05
C SER A 166 8.06 1.02 -1.01
N ALA A 167 6.94 1.64 -0.64
CA ALA A 167 5.62 1.01 -0.70
C ALA A 167 5.23 0.62 -2.14
N GLN A 168 5.46 1.51 -3.11
CA GLN A 168 5.22 1.22 -4.52
C GLN A 168 6.07 0.06 -5.05
N ILE A 169 7.34 -0.03 -4.63
CA ILE A 169 8.22 -1.14 -5.00
C ILE A 169 7.65 -2.46 -4.48
N ILE A 170 7.22 -2.51 -3.21
CA ILE A 170 6.61 -3.69 -2.61
C ILE A 170 5.37 -4.12 -3.41
N ASP A 171 4.49 -3.18 -3.75
CA ASP A 171 3.28 -3.47 -4.54
C ASP A 171 3.62 -4.01 -5.94
N ILE A 172 4.62 -3.41 -6.60
CA ILE A 172 5.08 -3.86 -7.92
C ILE A 172 5.69 -5.26 -7.84
N GLU A 173 6.47 -5.56 -6.81
CA GLU A 173 7.06 -6.87 -6.58
C GLU A 173 6.00 -7.94 -6.34
N GLN A 174 4.98 -7.64 -5.52
CA GLN A 174 3.83 -8.52 -5.33
C GLN A 174 3.10 -8.77 -6.65
N ALA A 175 2.80 -7.72 -7.42
CA ALA A 175 2.14 -7.84 -8.72
C ALA A 175 3.00 -8.60 -9.76
N ARG A 176 4.33 -8.54 -9.67
CA ARG A 176 5.24 -9.36 -10.50
C ARG A 176 5.19 -10.82 -10.07
N ALA A 177 5.24 -11.11 -8.78
CA ALA A 177 5.14 -12.46 -8.24
C ALA A 177 3.81 -13.13 -8.62
N GLU A 178 2.70 -12.41 -8.51
CA GLU A 178 1.39 -12.91 -8.94
C GLU A 178 1.33 -13.21 -10.44
N ARG A 179 1.87 -12.33 -11.29
CA ARG A 179 1.93 -12.56 -12.74
C ARG A 179 2.80 -13.77 -13.08
N ALA A 180 3.94 -13.93 -12.43
CA ALA A 180 4.81 -15.08 -12.60
C ALA A 180 4.09 -16.38 -12.20
N ALA A 181 3.38 -16.39 -11.07
CA ALA A 181 2.58 -17.53 -10.63
C ALA A 181 1.47 -17.87 -11.63
N ARG A 182 0.73 -16.88 -12.14
CA ARG A 182 -0.31 -17.10 -13.18
C ARG A 182 0.28 -17.65 -14.47
N GLN A 183 1.44 -17.16 -14.90
CA GLN A 183 2.12 -17.66 -16.10
C GLN A 183 2.61 -19.10 -15.90
N GLN A 184 3.11 -19.46 -14.72
CA GLN A 184 3.48 -20.84 -14.41
C GLN A 184 2.27 -21.79 -14.46
N VAL A 185 1.15 -21.39 -13.88
CA VAL A 185 -0.10 -22.19 -13.93
C VAL A 185 -0.60 -22.33 -15.36
N ALA A 186 -0.61 -21.23 -16.14
CA ALA A 186 -1.00 -21.26 -17.55
C ALA A 186 -0.05 -22.12 -18.40
N GLY A 187 1.26 -22.02 -18.17
CA GLY A 187 2.27 -22.83 -18.84
C GLY A 187 2.13 -24.33 -18.51
N ALA A 188 1.89 -24.67 -17.24
CA ALA A 188 1.63 -26.04 -16.81
C ALA A 188 0.34 -26.61 -17.42
N ALA A 189 -0.73 -25.81 -17.48
CA ALA A 189 -1.98 -26.20 -18.14
C ALA A 189 -1.79 -26.42 -19.65
N SER A 190 -1.05 -25.53 -20.32
CA SER A 190 -0.71 -25.66 -21.74
C SER A 190 0.13 -26.92 -22.01
N ALA A 191 1.18 -27.14 -21.21
CA ALA A 191 2.02 -28.33 -21.33
C ALA A 191 1.23 -29.63 -21.07
N GLY A 192 0.32 -29.62 -20.08
CA GLY A 192 -0.59 -30.74 -19.83
C GLY A 192 -1.53 -31.01 -21.02
N MET A 193 -2.06 -29.96 -21.65
CA MET A 193 -2.90 -30.07 -22.85
C MET A 193 -2.12 -30.61 -24.05
N GLU A 194 -0.88 -30.19 -24.25
CA GLU A 194 -0.02 -30.74 -25.31
C GLU A 194 0.32 -32.21 -25.06
N ALA A 195 0.68 -32.58 -23.83
CA ALA A 195 0.92 -33.97 -23.47
C ALA A 195 -0.32 -34.85 -23.67
N PHE A 196 -1.51 -34.32 -23.38
CA PHE A 196 -2.78 -34.99 -23.65
C PHE A 196 -3.01 -35.18 -25.16
N LYS A 197 -2.85 -34.12 -25.97
CA LYS A 197 -2.96 -34.21 -27.43
C LYS A 197 -1.98 -35.22 -28.02
N ALA A 198 -0.73 -35.24 -27.56
CA ALA A 198 0.27 -36.19 -28.02
C ALA A 198 -0.13 -37.64 -27.70
N ARG A 199 -0.59 -37.92 -26.47
CA ARG A 199 -1.10 -39.25 -26.08
C ARG A 199 -2.33 -39.66 -26.88
N PHE A 200 -3.23 -38.72 -27.13
CA PHE A 200 -4.44 -38.96 -27.93
C PHE A 200 -4.09 -39.31 -29.38
N GLN A 201 -3.16 -38.55 -30.00
CA GLN A 201 -2.69 -38.84 -31.35
C GLN A 201 -1.99 -40.21 -31.41
N GLN A 202 -1.13 -40.51 -30.44
CA GLN A 202 -0.45 -41.79 -30.35
C GLN A 202 -1.42 -42.97 -30.21
N SER A 203 -2.53 -42.78 -29.48
CA SER A 203 -3.61 -43.76 -29.38
C SER A 203 -4.36 -43.95 -30.72
N GLN A 204 -4.61 -42.87 -31.46
CA GLN A 204 -5.23 -42.98 -32.79
C GLN A 204 -4.31 -43.69 -33.78
N ASP A 205 -3.02 -43.34 -33.80
CA ASP A 205 -2.04 -43.98 -34.68
C ASP A 205 -1.90 -45.48 -34.36
N MET A 206 -1.97 -45.85 -33.07
CA MET A 206 -1.97 -47.26 -32.66
C MET A 206 -3.25 -47.97 -33.11
N ALA A 207 -4.41 -47.35 -32.97
CA ALA A 207 -5.68 -47.91 -33.44
C ALA A 207 -5.66 -48.13 -34.96
N ALA A 208 -5.15 -47.16 -35.73
CA ALA A 208 -5.00 -47.26 -37.17
C ALA A 208 -4.05 -48.40 -37.58
N LYS A 209 -2.95 -48.61 -36.84
CA LYS A 209 -2.05 -49.75 -37.06
C LYS A 209 -2.75 -51.10 -36.82
N ILE A 210 -3.48 -51.21 -35.71
CA ILE A 210 -4.24 -52.43 -35.40
C ILE A 210 -5.29 -52.71 -36.48
N GLU A 211 -5.97 -51.69 -36.98
CA GLU A 211 -6.97 -51.83 -38.05
C GLU A 211 -6.33 -52.24 -39.38
N ALA A 212 -5.20 -51.66 -39.74
CA ALA A 212 -4.43 -52.05 -40.93
C ALA A 212 -3.94 -53.50 -40.84
N GLU A 213 -3.44 -53.93 -39.68
CA GLU A 213 -2.99 -55.31 -39.45
C GLU A 213 -4.16 -56.30 -39.52
N ARG A 214 -5.31 -55.95 -38.96
CA ARG A 214 -6.55 -56.75 -39.11
C ARG A 214 -7.00 -56.85 -40.56
N ALA A 215 -6.92 -55.77 -41.33
CA ALA A 215 -7.28 -55.76 -42.75
C ALA A 215 -6.33 -56.64 -43.57
N GLN A 216 -5.02 -56.62 -43.26
CA GLN A 216 -4.04 -57.52 -43.89
C GLN A 216 -4.34 -58.98 -43.58
N LEU A 217 -4.56 -59.33 -42.31
CA LEU A 217 -4.92 -60.68 -41.90
C LEU A 217 -6.23 -61.16 -42.54
N ALA A 218 -7.23 -60.28 -42.69
CA ALA A 218 -8.48 -60.61 -43.36
C ALA A 218 -8.29 -60.85 -44.87
N ALA A 219 -7.47 -60.04 -45.53
CA ALA A 219 -7.14 -60.22 -46.95
C ALA A 219 -6.33 -61.50 -47.17
N GLU A 220 -5.39 -61.81 -46.29
CA GLU A 220 -4.62 -63.05 -46.31
C GLU A 220 -5.53 -64.27 -46.09
N ALA A 221 -6.44 -64.21 -45.10
CA ALA A 221 -7.45 -65.25 -44.88
C ALA A 221 -8.36 -65.46 -46.10
N GLN A 222 -8.76 -64.39 -46.80
CA GLN A 222 -9.51 -64.48 -48.06
C GLN A 222 -8.70 -65.13 -49.18
N ARG A 223 -7.40 -64.80 -49.33
CA ARG A 223 -6.53 -65.45 -50.32
C ARG A 223 -6.40 -66.95 -50.04
N VAL A 224 -6.13 -67.32 -48.79
CA VAL A 224 -6.05 -68.73 -48.39
C VAL A 224 -7.38 -69.46 -48.62
N ALA A 225 -8.52 -68.81 -48.36
CA ALA A 225 -9.83 -69.38 -48.66
C ALA A 225 -10.08 -69.57 -50.17
N GLN A 226 -9.67 -68.60 -51.00
CA GLN A 226 -9.76 -68.70 -52.46
C GLN A 226 -8.86 -69.79 -53.02
N GLU A 227 -7.62 -69.92 -52.51
CA GLU A 227 -6.69 -70.99 -52.88
C GLU A 227 -7.27 -72.36 -52.52
N ARG A 228 -7.78 -72.53 -51.30
CA ARG A 228 -8.47 -73.77 -50.90
C ARG A 228 -9.71 -74.08 -51.75
N ALA A 229 -10.50 -73.07 -52.09
CA ALA A 229 -11.66 -73.25 -52.97
C ALA A 229 -11.26 -73.63 -54.40
N ALA A 230 -10.17 -73.06 -54.91
CA ALA A 230 -9.61 -73.41 -56.22
C ALA A 230 -9.04 -74.83 -56.23
N GLU A 231 -8.36 -75.25 -55.17
CA GLU A 231 -7.89 -76.63 -54.99
C GLU A 231 -9.05 -77.62 -54.89
N GLN A 232 -10.10 -77.29 -54.13
CA GLN A 232 -11.32 -78.11 -54.04
C GLN A 232 -12.03 -78.22 -55.40
N ALA A 233 -12.15 -77.10 -56.14
CA ALA A 233 -12.73 -77.10 -57.48
C ALA A 233 -11.87 -77.90 -58.48
N ALA A 234 -10.54 -77.84 -58.37
CA ALA A 234 -9.63 -78.65 -59.19
C ALA A 234 -9.76 -80.15 -58.86
N GLN A 235 -9.87 -80.50 -57.57
CA GLN A 235 -10.13 -81.88 -57.13
C GLN A 235 -11.51 -82.39 -57.58
N GLU A 236 -12.54 -81.54 -57.57
CA GLU A 236 -13.87 -81.86 -58.12
C GLU A 236 -13.84 -82.05 -59.64
N GLN A 237 -13.10 -81.21 -60.38
CA GLN A 237 -12.90 -81.37 -61.82
C GLN A 237 -12.10 -82.64 -62.15
N GLU A 238 -11.11 -83.00 -61.34
CA GLU A 238 -10.36 -84.26 -61.50
C GLU A 238 -11.23 -85.48 -61.17
N ARG A 239 -12.12 -85.37 -60.16
CA ARG A 239 -13.15 -86.38 -59.87
C ARG A 239 -14.18 -86.51 -61.00
N ALA A 240 -14.57 -85.39 -61.63
CA ALA A 240 -15.48 -85.39 -62.77
C ALA A 240 -14.83 -85.98 -64.04
N ALA A 241 -13.53 -85.79 -64.24
CA ALA A 241 -12.78 -86.39 -65.34
C ALA A 241 -12.56 -87.91 -65.20
N LYS A 242 -12.64 -88.44 -63.97
CA LYS A 242 -12.52 -89.89 -63.65
C LYS A 242 -13.87 -90.63 -63.53
N ALA A 243 -14.99 -89.98 -63.83
CA ALA A 243 -16.31 -90.60 -63.76
C ALA A 243 -16.71 -91.28 -65.10
N PRO A 244 -17.00 -92.60 -65.13
CA PRO A 244 -17.47 -93.29 -66.34
C PRO A 244 -18.93 -92.93 -66.66
N LYS A 245 -19.22 -92.77 -67.96
CA LYS A 245 -20.57 -92.54 -68.50
C LYS A 245 -21.43 -93.80 -68.32
N HIS A 246 -22.50 -93.70 -67.51
CA HIS A 246 -23.66 -94.59 -67.63
C HIS A 246 -24.96 -93.79 -67.54
N ALA A 247 -25.85 -94.14 -68.46
CA ALA A 247 -27.19 -93.60 -68.64
C ALA A 247 -28.23 -94.26 -67.71
N ALA A 248 -29.43 -93.66 -67.73
CA ALA A 248 -30.73 -94.18 -67.29
C ALA A 248 -31.00 -94.17 -65.77
N LEU A 249 -32.20 -94.01 -65.24
CA LEU A 249 -33.56 -93.65 -65.69
C LEU A 249 -34.38 -93.53 -64.36
N SER A 250 -35.43 -92.70 -64.36
CA SER A 250 -36.67 -92.79 -63.55
C SER A 250 -36.60 -92.98 -62.01
N ASN A 251 -37.31 -92.14 -61.23
CA ASN A 251 -38.73 -92.36 -60.92
C ASN A 251 -39.32 -91.32 -59.96
N ASP A 252 -40.62 -91.13 -60.13
CA ASP A 252 -41.57 -90.30 -59.39
C ASP A 252 -41.62 -90.51 -57.87
N GLY A 253 -42.05 -89.46 -57.16
CA GLY A 253 -42.64 -89.60 -55.83
C GLY A 253 -42.81 -88.29 -55.05
N PRO A 254 -44.04 -87.75 -54.91
CA PRO A 254 -44.32 -86.47 -54.24
C PRO A 254 -44.57 -86.63 -52.72
N VAL A 255 -44.61 -85.53 -51.94
CA VAL A 255 -45.60 -85.21 -50.86
C VAL A 255 -45.14 -84.07 -49.91
N LYS A 256 -45.95 -83.01 -49.93
CA LYS A 256 -46.47 -82.06 -48.90
C LYS A 256 -45.77 -81.76 -47.54
N ARG A 257 -45.72 -80.45 -47.28
CA ARG A 257 -46.23 -79.60 -46.15
C ARG A 257 -45.83 -79.84 -44.67
N GLY A 258 -45.47 -78.73 -44.00
CA GLY A 258 -45.64 -78.43 -42.56
C GLY A 258 -44.47 -77.57 -42.05
N ARG A 259 -44.54 -76.24 -41.86
CA ARG A 259 -45.24 -75.34 -40.91
C ARG A 259 -44.61 -75.26 -39.50
N SER A 260 -44.48 -74.01 -39.02
CA SER A 260 -44.16 -73.50 -37.66
C SER A 260 -42.69 -73.62 -37.26
N GLY A 261 -42.05 -72.67 -36.60
CA GLY A 261 -42.47 -71.58 -35.71
C GLY A 261 -41.33 -71.35 -34.70
N PRO A 262 -41.34 -70.25 -33.91
CA PRO A 262 -40.13 -69.56 -33.43
C PRO A 262 -39.86 -69.68 -31.91
N ASP A 263 -38.68 -69.25 -31.44
CA ASP A 263 -38.40 -68.73 -30.07
C ASP A 263 -36.96 -68.15 -30.08
N PHE A 264 -36.57 -66.96 -29.58
CA PHE A 264 -36.85 -66.19 -28.36
C PHE A 264 -36.48 -66.87 -27.03
N SER A 265 -35.28 -66.56 -26.54
CA SER A 265 -34.90 -66.46 -25.11
C SER A 265 -33.61 -65.64 -25.07
N MET A 266 -33.65 -64.40 -24.57
CA MET A 266 -33.21 -64.01 -23.21
C MET A 266 -31.81 -64.50 -22.86
#